data_AF-A0A956RSS8-F1
#
_entry.id   AF-A0A956RSS8-F1
#
_cell.length_a   1.000
_cell.length_b   1.000
_cell.length_c   1.000
_cell.angle_alpha   90.00
_cell.angle_beta   90.00
_cell.angle_gamma   90.00
#
_symmetry.space_group_name_H-M   'P 1'
#
loop_
_entity.id
_entity.type
_entity.pdbx_description
1 polymer ?
#
loop_
_entity_poly.entity_id
_entity_poly.type
_entity_poly.pdbx_seq_one_letter_code
_entity_poly.pdbx_strand_id
1 'polypeptide(L)'
;MLNKMKLVLIILLGFLFIYACTTDKDIPVGPTTVEVHEPGWADKTSDAFHGDAIVEANYNMQSCRQCHGANYAGGLVESSCLTCHKQQGGPEACNTCHGVFAASASELTNSAPETGAHEKHLTYFGDVAAACEGCHNIPETFDTPGHIDGTAGAEVVITAALASLATDSGQFIPSPAYNQSANTCQNTYCHGSWKVPKSASAWDFFYTAEYMEGNFASPDWNDASSAACGSCHGLPPVGHMEVEPTSCGKCHHSVVDETGKITDPTKHINGKINVFGNEYDMF
;
A
#
# COMPACT_ATOMS: atom_id res chain seq x y z
N MET A 1 -32.98 -59.92 -20.14
CA MET A 1 -33.51 -59.53 -18.80
C MET A 1 -32.50 -58.74 -17.96
N LEU A 2 -31.19 -58.97 -18.10
CA LEU A 2 -30.13 -58.31 -17.31
C LEU A 2 -30.08 -56.76 -17.43
N ASN A 3 -30.43 -56.19 -18.58
CA ASN A 3 -30.42 -54.72 -18.78
C ASN A 3 -31.57 -53.97 -18.09
N LYS A 4 -32.73 -54.62 -17.93
CA LYS A 4 -33.88 -53.99 -17.25
C LYS A 4 -33.64 -53.91 -15.73
N MET A 5 -33.00 -54.93 -15.15
CA MET A 5 -32.60 -54.92 -13.73
C MET A 5 -31.56 -53.84 -13.41
N LYS A 6 -30.55 -53.64 -14.27
CA LYS A 6 -29.54 -52.58 -14.08
C LYS A 6 -30.15 -51.18 -14.14
N LEU A 7 -31.10 -50.94 -15.06
CA LEU A 7 -31.78 -49.66 -15.18
C LEU A 7 -32.64 -49.36 -13.94
N VAL A 8 -33.37 -50.36 -13.43
CA VAL A 8 -34.17 -50.23 -12.20
C VAL A 8 -33.28 -49.96 -10.97
N LEU A 9 -32.11 -50.60 -10.89
CA LEU A 9 -31.16 -50.39 -9.80
C LEU A 9 -30.55 -48.98 -9.81
N ILE A 10 -30.22 -48.44 -11.00
CA ILE A 10 -29.70 -47.07 -11.16
C ILE A 10 -30.77 -46.03 -10.80
N ILE A 11 -32.02 -46.26 -11.20
CA ILE A 11 -33.14 -45.37 -10.84
C ILE A 11 -33.38 -45.41 -9.32
N LEU A 12 -33.35 -46.59 -8.69
CA LEU A 12 -33.48 -46.73 -7.23
C LEU A 12 -32.33 -46.06 -6.47
N LEU A 13 -31.09 -46.20 -6.93
CA LEU A 13 -29.93 -45.53 -6.33
C LEU A 13 -29.97 -44.01 -6.52
N GLY A 14 -30.44 -43.53 -7.68
CA GLY A 14 -30.66 -42.10 -7.92
C GLY A 14 -31.74 -41.53 -7.02
N PHE A 15 -32.86 -42.23 -6.83
CA PHE A 15 -33.90 -41.82 -5.88
C PHE A 15 -33.43 -41.84 -4.42
N LEU A 16 -32.57 -42.80 -4.03
CA LEU A 16 -31.96 -42.83 -2.69
C LEU A 16 -31.05 -41.63 -2.45
N PHE A 17 -30.30 -41.20 -3.46
CA PHE A 17 -29.42 -40.02 -3.38
C PHE A 17 -30.23 -38.73 -3.26
N ILE A 18 -31.36 -38.62 -3.98
CA ILE A 18 -32.23 -37.46 -3.91
C ILE A 18 -32.92 -37.40 -2.54
N TYR A 19 -33.43 -38.53 -2.02
CA TYR A 19 -34.10 -38.58 -0.71
C TYR A 19 -33.14 -38.28 0.46
N ALA A 20 -31.86 -38.65 0.34
CA ALA A 20 -30.84 -38.30 1.32
C ALA A 20 -30.49 -36.81 1.36
N CYS A 21 -30.84 -36.04 0.30
CA CYS A 21 -30.69 -34.59 0.25
C CYS A 21 -31.97 -33.84 0.63
N THR A 22 -33.13 -34.49 0.80
CA THR A 22 -34.41 -33.80 1.12
C THR A 22 -34.90 -34.02 2.55
N THR A 23 -34.22 -34.86 3.34
CA THR A 23 -34.50 -34.89 4.77
C THR A 23 -33.74 -33.76 5.40
N ASP A 24 -34.40 -32.61 5.54
CA ASP A 24 -34.06 -31.65 6.60
C ASP A 24 -33.92 -32.47 7.88
N LYS A 25 -32.68 -32.67 8.31
CA LYS A 25 -32.46 -33.08 9.69
C LYS A 25 -32.89 -31.87 10.46
N ASP A 26 -34.09 -31.91 11.05
CA ASP A 26 -34.46 -31.02 12.12
C ASP A 26 -33.38 -31.15 13.19
N ILE A 27 -32.36 -30.30 13.08
CA ILE A 27 -31.34 -30.13 14.10
C ILE A 27 -32.13 -29.63 15.30
N PRO A 28 -31.99 -30.25 16.49
CA PRO A 28 -32.62 -29.74 17.69
C PRO A 28 -32.28 -28.26 17.79
N VAL A 29 -33.29 -27.41 17.66
CA VAL A 29 -33.12 -25.96 17.78
C VAL A 29 -32.76 -25.74 19.25
N GLY A 30 -31.46 -25.65 19.51
CA GLY A 30 -30.93 -25.12 20.77
C GLY A 30 -31.51 -23.72 21.01
N PRO A 31 -31.32 -23.15 22.21
CA PRO A 31 -31.91 -21.87 22.58
C PRO A 31 -31.76 -20.84 21.45
N THR A 32 -32.90 -20.24 21.07
CA THR A 32 -33.12 -19.40 19.89
C THR A 32 -32.32 -18.09 19.85
N THR A 33 -31.37 -17.92 20.76
CA THR A 33 -30.40 -16.82 20.80
C THR A 33 -29.13 -17.35 21.45
N VAL A 34 -28.24 -17.95 20.66
CA VAL A 34 -26.84 -18.07 21.08
C VAL A 34 -26.23 -16.69 20.85
N GLU A 35 -26.06 -15.95 21.93
CA GLU A 35 -25.34 -14.67 21.90
C GLU A 35 -23.83 -14.99 21.75
N VAL A 36 -23.38 -15.06 20.50
CA VAL A 36 -21.99 -15.33 20.12
C VAL A 36 -21.11 -14.07 20.10
N HIS A 37 -21.73 -12.90 20.14
CA HIS A 37 -21.05 -11.60 20.18
C HIS A 37 -21.57 -10.82 21.39
N GLU A 38 -20.66 -10.18 22.11
CA GLU A 38 -21.02 -9.41 23.30
C GLU A 38 -21.83 -8.15 22.94
N PRO A 39 -22.64 -7.62 23.87
CA PRO A 39 -23.30 -6.34 23.69
C PRO A 39 -22.29 -5.23 23.35
N GLY A 40 -22.61 -4.41 22.36
CA GLY A 40 -21.71 -3.35 21.88
C GLY A 40 -20.96 -3.71 20.59
N TRP A 41 -21.13 -4.92 20.04
CA TRP A 41 -20.51 -5.37 18.79
C TRP A 41 -20.55 -4.37 17.62
N ALA A 42 -21.65 -3.64 17.45
CA ALA A 42 -21.83 -2.66 16.37
C ALA A 42 -21.49 -1.21 16.78
N ASP A 43 -21.14 -0.96 18.04
CA ASP A 43 -20.82 0.36 18.58
C ASP A 43 -19.31 0.59 18.56
N LYS A 44 -18.85 1.55 17.74
CA LYS A 44 -17.43 1.91 17.60
C LYS A 44 -16.77 2.42 18.88
N THR A 45 -17.55 2.78 19.89
CA THR A 45 -17.06 3.26 21.18
C THR A 45 -17.02 2.19 22.26
N SER A 46 -17.47 0.98 21.93
CA SER A 46 -17.48 -0.16 22.84
C SER A 46 -16.15 -0.92 22.78
N ASP A 47 -15.67 -1.39 23.94
CA ASP A 47 -14.55 -2.33 24.01
C ASP A 47 -14.86 -3.69 23.34
N ALA A 48 -16.13 -3.97 23.05
CA ALA A 48 -16.59 -5.15 22.32
C ALA A 48 -16.78 -4.89 20.82
N PHE A 49 -16.29 -3.78 20.29
CA PHE A 49 -16.48 -3.41 18.89
C PHE A 49 -15.90 -4.48 17.96
N HIS A 50 -16.67 -4.87 16.94
CA HIS A 50 -16.27 -5.93 16.01
C HIS A 50 -14.97 -5.63 15.25
N GLY A 51 -14.60 -4.36 15.08
CA GLY A 51 -13.33 -3.98 14.47
C GLY A 51 -12.13 -4.51 15.25
N ASP A 52 -12.20 -4.50 16.59
CA ASP A 52 -11.13 -5.01 17.45
C ASP A 52 -11.02 -6.53 17.33
N ALA A 53 -12.16 -7.24 17.27
CA ALA A 53 -12.18 -8.67 17.02
C ALA A 53 -11.58 -9.05 15.64
N ILE A 54 -11.74 -8.19 14.63
CA ILE A 54 -11.09 -8.38 13.31
C ILE A 54 -9.58 -8.18 13.44
N VAL A 55 -9.11 -7.17 14.17
CA VAL A 55 -7.68 -6.95 14.44
C VAL A 55 -7.07 -8.15 15.18
N GLU A 56 -7.75 -8.67 16.21
CA GLU A 56 -7.32 -9.86 16.96
C GLU A 56 -7.27 -11.12 16.08
N ALA A 57 -8.17 -11.22 15.11
CA ALA A 57 -8.15 -12.27 14.09
C ALA A 57 -7.07 -12.04 13.01
N ASN A 58 -6.17 -11.07 13.18
CA ASN A 58 -5.18 -10.64 12.19
C ASN A 58 -5.86 -10.35 10.83
N TYR A 59 -6.97 -9.63 10.91
CA TYR A 59 -7.85 -9.26 9.82
C TYR A 59 -8.52 -10.43 9.08
N ASN A 60 -8.29 -11.69 9.48
CA ASN A 60 -8.80 -12.84 8.76
C ASN A 60 -10.33 -12.99 8.91
N MET A 61 -11.07 -12.77 7.82
CA MET A 61 -12.53 -12.81 7.79
C MET A 61 -13.13 -14.21 7.55
N GLN A 62 -12.31 -15.25 7.34
CA GLN A 62 -12.79 -16.58 6.95
C GLN A 62 -13.68 -17.22 8.02
N SER A 63 -13.37 -16.99 9.31
CA SER A 63 -14.17 -17.49 10.43
C SER A 63 -15.56 -16.85 10.45
N CYS A 64 -15.66 -15.56 10.16
CA CYS A 64 -16.92 -14.82 10.12
C CYS A 64 -17.85 -15.35 9.01
N ARG A 65 -17.30 -15.68 7.84
CA ARG A 65 -18.04 -16.22 6.69
C ARG A 65 -18.75 -17.54 7.00
N GLN A 66 -18.28 -18.31 7.98
CA GLN A 66 -18.89 -19.59 8.36
C GLN A 66 -20.33 -19.41 8.88
N CYS A 67 -20.62 -18.28 9.54
CA CYS A 67 -21.94 -17.95 10.06
C CYS A 67 -22.65 -16.89 9.20
N HIS A 68 -21.94 -15.82 8.82
CA HIS A 68 -22.50 -14.65 8.12
C HIS A 68 -22.62 -14.82 6.60
N GLY A 69 -22.22 -16.00 6.09
CA GLY A 69 -22.30 -16.37 4.68
C GLY A 69 -21.07 -15.93 3.88
N ALA A 70 -20.82 -16.63 2.78
CA ALA A 70 -19.66 -16.41 1.92
C ALA A 70 -19.59 -14.99 1.32
N ASN A 71 -20.74 -14.34 1.15
CA ASN A 71 -20.86 -12.97 0.64
C ASN A 71 -21.25 -11.95 1.72
N TYR A 72 -21.18 -12.32 3.00
CA TYR A 72 -21.54 -11.47 4.15
C TYR A 72 -23.00 -10.98 4.19
N ALA A 73 -23.89 -11.60 3.41
CA ALA A 73 -25.30 -11.21 3.31
C ALA A 73 -26.18 -11.78 4.44
N GLY A 74 -25.60 -12.40 5.46
CA GLY A 74 -26.29 -12.89 6.66
C GLY A 74 -26.17 -14.39 6.89
N GLY A 75 -26.03 -15.18 5.83
CA GLY A 75 -25.77 -16.62 5.93
C GLY A 75 -26.76 -17.35 6.83
N LEU A 76 -26.21 -18.19 7.72
CA LEU A 76 -26.98 -19.02 8.67
C LEU A 76 -27.61 -18.21 9.81
N VAL A 77 -27.05 -17.03 10.13
CA VAL A 77 -27.45 -16.22 11.29
C VAL A 77 -28.28 -14.98 10.90
N GLU A 78 -28.59 -14.84 9.60
CA GLU A 78 -29.41 -13.76 9.01
C GLU A 78 -28.92 -12.32 9.31
N SER A 79 -27.72 -12.18 9.86
CA SER A 79 -27.12 -10.90 10.25
C SER A 79 -26.12 -10.42 9.20
N SER A 80 -26.57 -9.51 8.33
CA SER A 80 -25.80 -9.04 7.17
C SER A 80 -24.82 -7.92 7.52
N CYS A 81 -23.53 -8.12 7.20
CA CYS A 81 -22.50 -7.08 7.30
C CYS A 81 -22.74 -5.95 6.28
N LEU A 82 -23.44 -6.27 5.19
CA LEU A 82 -23.73 -5.35 4.09
C LEU A 82 -24.74 -4.25 4.47
N THR A 83 -25.33 -4.34 5.66
CA THR A 83 -26.15 -3.26 6.23
C THR A 83 -25.34 -1.97 6.39
N CYS A 84 -24.08 -2.10 6.82
CA CYS A 84 -23.15 -0.98 7.01
C CYS A 84 -22.06 -0.96 5.92
N HIS A 85 -21.50 -2.11 5.56
CA HIS A 85 -20.42 -2.23 4.57
C HIS A 85 -20.98 -2.45 3.17
N LYS A 86 -21.42 -1.36 2.53
CA LYS A 86 -22.19 -1.40 1.27
C LYS A 86 -21.33 -1.42 0.02
N GLN A 87 -20.02 -1.22 0.14
CA GLN A 87 -19.12 -1.21 -1.01
C GLN A 87 -19.02 -2.61 -1.63
N GLN A 88 -18.59 -2.66 -2.89
CA GLN A 88 -18.24 -3.92 -3.54
C GLN A 88 -17.12 -4.61 -2.75
N GLY A 89 -17.31 -5.88 -2.39
CA GLY A 89 -16.45 -6.60 -1.45
C GLY A 89 -16.91 -6.55 0.01
N GLY A 90 -17.92 -5.73 0.34
CA GLY A 90 -18.48 -5.63 1.67
C GLY A 90 -17.43 -5.24 2.71
N PRO A 91 -17.29 -5.97 3.84
CA PRO A 91 -16.28 -5.66 4.85
C PRO A 91 -14.83 -5.81 4.34
N GLU A 92 -14.59 -6.49 3.21
CA GLU A 92 -13.27 -6.67 2.61
C GLU A 92 -12.95 -5.64 1.52
N ALA A 93 -13.84 -4.69 1.27
CA ALA A 93 -13.56 -3.59 0.36
C ALA A 93 -12.31 -2.83 0.83
N CYS A 94 -11.38 -2.49 -0.08
CA CYS A 94 -10.10 -1.86 0.29
C CYS A 94 -10.29 -0.60 1.13
N ASN A 95 -11.32 0.20 0.81
CA ASN A 95 -11.63 1.44 1.51
C ASN A 95 -12.26 1.23 2.90
N THR A 96 -12.59 0.00 3.30
CA THR A 96 -12.99 -0.34 4.66
C THR A 96 -11.79 -0.20 5.61
N CYS A 97 -10.60 -0.62 5.16
CA CYS A 97 -9.36 -0.56 5.96
C CYS A 97 -8.46 0.62 5.57
N HIS A 98 -8.35 0.95 4.28
CA HIS A 98 -7.46 2.02 3.80
C HIS A 98 -8.15 3.40 3.75
N GLY A 99 -9.41 3.50 4.16
CA GLY A 99 -10.17 4.74 4.13
C GLY A 99 -10.43 5.23 2.69
N VAL A 100 -10.57 6.54 2.53
CA VAL A 100 -10.88 7.17 1.23
C VAL A 100 -9.59 7.62 0.55
N PHE A 101 -9.15 6.89 -0.48
CA PHE A 101 -7.85 7.09 -1.15
C PHE A 101 -7.54 8.52 -1.64
N ALA A 102 -8.54 9.35 -1.89
CA ALA A 102 -8.38 10.73 -2.39
C ALA A 102 -8.76 11.81 -1.36
N ALA A 103 -9.05 11.43 -0.11
CA ALA A 103 -9.39 12.37 0.93
C ALA A 103 -8.13 12.96 1.58
N SER A 104 -8.25 14.15 2.18
CA SER A 104 -7.15 14.76 2.94
C SER A 104 -6.75 13.88 4.13
N ALA A 105 -5.51 13.98 4.65
CA ALA A 105 -5.07 13.20 5.82
C ALA A 105 -5.99 13.37 7.04
N SER A 106 -6.59 14.55 7.19
CA SER A 106 -7.58 14.84 8.24
C SER A 106 -8.93 14.13 8.05
N GLU A 107 -9.25 13.65 6.85
CA GLU A 107 -10.47 12.90 6.53
C GLU A 107 -10.24 11.38 6.52
N LEU A 108 -8.98 10.94 6.62
CA LEU A 108 -8.56 9.54 6.70
C LEU A 108 -8.70 8.97 8.10
N THR A 109 -9.84 9.27 8.74
CA THR A 109 -10.24 8.60 9.98
C THR A 109 -10.43 7.11 9.71
N ASN A 110 -9.63 6.27 10.36
CA ASN A 110 -9.60 4.80 10.27
C ASN A 110 -8.85 4.19 9.07
N SER A 111 -7.94 4.90 8.41
CA SER A 111 -7.02 4.26 7.45
C SER A 111 -5.89 3.53 8.19
N ALA A 112 -5.69 2.25 7.88
CA ALA A 112 -4.50 1.49 8.25
C ALA A 112 -3.52 1.45 7.06
N PRO A 113 -2.30 2.01 7.18
CA PRO A 113 -1.79 2.83 8.29
C PRO A 113 -2.28 4.30 8.23
N GLU A 114 -2.08 5.05 9.32
CA GLU A 114 -2.31 6.50 9.39
C GLU A 114 -1.51 7.23 8.30
N THR A 115 -1.92 8.43 7.86
CA THR A 115 -1.52 8.94 6.54
C THR A 115 -0.37 9.94 6.50
N GLY A 116 0.39 10.07 7.60
CA GLY A 116 1.42 11.08 7.85
C GLY A 116 2.26 11.53 6.64
N ALA A 117 3.36 10.85 6.36
CA ALA A 117 4.24 11.15 5.22
C ALA A 117 3.62 10.76 3.86
N HIS A 118 2.64 9.86 3.86
CA HIS A 118 1.97 9.37 2.65
C HIS A 118 1.15 10.46 1.94
N GLU A 119 0.45 11.33 2.68
CA GLU A 119 -0.33 12.44 2.11
C GLU A 119 0.53 13.37 1.24
N LYS A 120 1.79 13.57 1.63
CA LYS A 120 2.71 14.42 0.86
C LYS A 120 2.97 13.85 -0.52
N HIS A 121 3.00 12.53 -0.67
CA HIS A 121 3.17 11.93 -1.99
C HIS A 121 1.95 12.15 -2.90
N LEU A 122 0.74 12.05 -2.33
CA LEU A 122 -0.51 12.26 -3.06
C LEU A 122 -0.71 13.72 -3.46
N THR A 123 -0.31 14.67 -2.60
CA THR A 123 -0.58 16.11 -2.79
C THR A 123 0.55 16.86 -3.49
N TYR A 124 1.81 16.51 -3.23
CA TYR A 124 2.97 17.25 -3.75
C TYR A 124 3.51 16.67 -5.06
N PHE A 125 3.61 15.34 -5.15
CA PHE A 125 4.17 14.71 -6.35
C PHE A 125 3.14 14.47 -7.46
N GLY A 126 1.84 14.64 -7.18
CA GLY A 126 0.76 14.63 -8.17
C GLY A 126 0.92 13.50 -9.21
N ASP A 127 0.65 13.77 -10.48
CA ASP A 127 0.70 12.77 -11.57
C ASP A 127 2.07 12.07 -11.78
N VAL A 128 3.16 12.55 -11.17
CA VAL A 128 4.51 11.99 -11.32
C VAL A 128 4.77 10.81 -10.37
N ALA A 129 4.07 10.77 -9.22
CA ALA A 129 4.17 9.68 -8.24
C ALA A 129 2.84 9.25 -7.59
N ALA A 130 1.69 9.83 -7.97
CA ALA A 130 0.39 9.63 -7.29
C ALA A 130 -0.39 8.37 -7.71
N ALA A 131 0.17 7.51 -8.56
CA ALA A 131 -0.34 6.15 -8.63
C ALA A 131 0.23 5.38 -7.43
N CYS A 132 -0.60 4.71 -6.63
CA CYS A 132 -0.10 3.93 -5.49
C CYS A 132 0.91 2.85 -5.93
N GLU A 133 0.80 2.40 -7.19
CA GLU A 133 1.75 1.52 -7.90
C GLU A 133 3.16 2.14 -8.08
N GLY A 134 3.28 3.46 -8.00
CA GLY A 134 4.54 4.19 -8.03
C GLY A 134 5.39 4.00 -6.78
N CYS A 135 4.82 3.41 -5.72
CA CYS A 135 5.52 3.13 -4.47
C CYS A 135 5.49 1.64 -4.13
N HIS A 136 4.34 0.97 -4.18
CA HIS A 136 4.24 -0.45 -3.86
C HIS A 136 3.19 -1.13 -4.73
N ASN A 137 3.22 -2.45 -4.80
CA ASN A 137 2.16 -3.19 -5.48
C ASN A 137 0.82 -2.96 -4.76
N ILE A 138 -0.24 -2.67 -5.52
CA ILE A 138 -1.61 -2.67 -5.01
C ILE A 138 -2.15 -4.09 -5.17
N PRO A 139 -2.59 -4.76 -4.10
CA PRO A 139 -3.20 -6.08 -4.22
C PRO A 139 -4.54 -5.99 -4.97
N GLU A 140 -4.81 -6.97 -5.84
CA GLU A 140 -6.07 -7.03 -6.60
C GLU A 140 -7.25 -7.39 -5.69
N THR A 141 -7.01 -8.24 -4.69
CA THR A 141 -8.00 -8.72 -3.72
C THR A 141 -7.47 -8.63 -2.30
N PHE A 142 -8.40 -8.66 -1.35
CA PHE A 142 -8.13 -8.67 0.09
C PHE A 142 -7.11 -9.75 0.52
N ASP A 143 -7.21 -10.95 -0.06
CA ASP A 143 -6.42 -12.14 0.27
C ASP A 143 -5.28 -12.43 -0.73
N THR A 144 -4.91 -11.44 -1.55
CA THR A 144 -3.74 -11.56 -2.43
C THR A 144 -2.49 -11.90 -1.59
N PRO A 145 -1.63 -12.85 -2.02
CA PRO A 145 -0.41 -13.17 -1.29
C PRO A 145 0.43 -11.91 -1.03
N GLY A 146 0.89 -11.72 0.21
CA GLY A 146 1.53 -10.49 0.65
C GLY A 146 0.60 -9.44 1.28
N HIS A 147 -0.68 -9.75 1.45
CA HIS A 147 -1.66 -8.86 2.11
C HIS A 147 -2.34 -9.56 3.29
N ILE A 148 -3.60 -9.97 3.20
CA ILE A 148 -4.26 -10.76 4.25
C ILE A 148 -4.39 -12.21 3.80
N ASP A 149 -3.25 -12.91 3.76
CA ASP A 149 -3.13 -14.28 3.22
C ASP A 149 -2.92 -15.36 4.30
N GLY A 150 -3.01 -14.98 5.57
CA GLY A 150 -2.78 -15.86 6.72
C GLY A 150 -1.39 -15.74 7.35
N THR A 151 -0.48 -14.92 6.77
CA THR A 151 0.68 -14.40 7.50
C THR A 151 0.30 -13.20 8.37
N ALA A 152 1.16 -12.85 9.32
CA ALA A 152 0.91 -11.75 10.24
C ALA A 152 1.19 -10.40 9.56
N GLY A 153 0.13 -9.61 9.38
CA GLY A 153 0.19 -8.29 8.74
C GLY A 153 0.48 -8.32 7.23
N ALA A 154 0.15 -7.21 6.55
CA ALA A 154 0.43 -7.06 5.13
C ALA A 154 1.90 -6.72 4.84
N GLU A 155 2.47 -7.37 3.84
CA GLU A 155 3.82 -7.13 3.34
C GLU A 155 3.83 -6.04 2.25
N VAL A 156 4.35 -4.86 2.58
CA VAL A 156 4.51 -3.77 1.61
C VAL A 156 5.71 -4.03 0.71
N VAL A 157 5.46 -4.54 -0.50
CA VAL A 157 6.50 -4.78 -1.50
C VAL A 157 6.63 -3.57 -2.43
N ILE A 158 7.80 -2.94 -2.41
CA ILE A 158 8.14 -1.80 -3.28
C ILE A 158 8.78 -2.32 -4.58
N THR A 159 8.06 -2.21 -5.69
CA THR A 159 8.50 -2.70 -7.02
C THR A 159 8.67 -1.59 -8.05
N ALA A 160 8.31 -0.37 -7.71
CA ALA A 160 8.32 0.74 -8.64
C ALA A 160 9.74 0.96 -9.20
N ALA A 161 9.84 0.99 -10.53
CA ALA A 161 11.12 1.08 -11.23
C ALA A 161 11.93 2.31 -10.80
N LEU A 162 11.25 3.44 -10.57
CA LEU A 162 11.89 4.66 -10.12
C LEU A 162 12.43 4.55 -8.68
N ALA A 163 11.73 3.87 -7.77
CA ALA A 163 12.21 3.66 -6.40
C ALA A 163 13.51 2.83 -6.37
N SER A 164 13.69 1.93 -7.32
CA SER A 164 14.88 1.10 -7.51
C SER A 164 15.83 1.64 -8.59
N LEU A 165 15.73 2.93 -8.95
CA LEU A 165 16.55 3.50 -10.03
C LEU A 165 18.04 3.35 -9.71
N ALA A 166 18.72 2.54 -10.53
CA ALA A 166 20.15 2.36 -10.41
C ALA A 166 20.90 3.61 -10.87
N THR A 167 21.94 3.97 -10.13
CA THR A 167 22.84 5.08 -10.40
C THR A 167 24.29 4.60 -10.46
N ASP A 168 25.26 5.46 -10.76
CA ASP A 168 26.67 5.07 -10.94
C ASP A 168 26.81 3.96 -11.99
N SER A 169 26.15 4.14 -13.15
CA SER A 169 26.23 3.23 -14.30
C SER A 169 25.78 1.81 -13.94
N GLY A 170 24.81 1.73 -13.01
CA GLY A 170 24.28 0.48 -12.48
C GLY A 170 25.11 -0.13 -11.36
N GLN A 171 26.17 0.53 -10.89
CA GLN A 171 26.97 0.06 -9.75
C GLN A 171 26.30 0.35 -8.41
N PHE A 172 25.52 1.43 -8.33
CA PHE A 172 24.74 1.77 -7.14
C PHE A 172 23.26 1.45 -7.38
N ILE A 173 22.78 0.34 -6.83
CA ILE A 173 21.39 -0.12 -6.99
C ILE A 173 20.68 0.03 -5.64
N PRO A 174 19.64 0.88 -5.52
CA PRO A 174 18.82 0.95 -4.33
C PRO A 174 18.13 -0.38 -4.06
N SER A 175 17.90 -0.70 -2.78
CA SER A 175 17.15 -1.88 -2.35
C SER A 175 15.92 -1.47 -1.56
N PRO A 176 14.88 -0.92 -2.22
CA PRO A 176 13.69 -0.42 -1.55
C PRO A 176 13.07 -1.44 -0.59
N ALA A 177 12.77 -0.98 0.61
CA ALA A 177 12.11 -1.81 1.62
C ALA A 177 11.21 -0.98 2.52
N TYR A 178 10.17 -1.62 3.04
CA TYR A 178 9.39 -1.12 4.16
C TYR A 178 9.70 -1.94 5.41
N ASN A 179 10.18 -1.29 6.47
CA ASN A 179 10.39 -1.92 7.76
C ASN A 179 9.13 -1.73 8.61
N GLN A 180 8.32 -2.78 8.71
CA GLN A 180 7.05 -2.77 9.43
C GLN A 180 7.22 -2.48 10.94
N SER A 181 8.29 -2.99 11.57
CA SER A 181 8.53 -2.79 13.01
C SER A 181 8.95 -1.36 13.36
N ALA A 182 9.65 -0.70 12.46
CA ALA A 182 10.07 0.68 12.61
C ALA A 182 9.13 1.68 11.93
N ASN A 183 8.10 1.20 11.19
CA ASN A 183 7.21 2.03 10.38
C ASN A 183 7.97 2.94 9.38
N THR A 184 9.08 2.47 8.80
CA THR A 184 9.97 3.28 7.94
C THR A 184 10.08 2.74 6.52
N CYS A 185 10.13 3.64 5.54
CA CYS A 185 10.56 3.33 4.19
C CYS A 185 12.08 3.51 4.08
N GLN A 186 12.79 2.63 3.39
CA GLN A 186 14.25 2.64 3.35
C GLN A 186 14.80 2.36 1.95
N ASN A 187 16.01 2.86 1.70
CA ASN A 187 16.83 2.50 0.54
C ASN A 187 16.12 2.71 -0.81
N THR A 188 15.29 3.75 -0.92
CA THR A 188 14.65 4.15 -2.17
C THR A 188 15.42 5.29 -2.81
N TYR A 189 15.42 5.32 -4.14
CA TYR A 189 15.92 6.46 -4.92
C TYR A 189 15.30 7.78 -4.45
N CYS A 190 13.97 7.81 -4.29
CA CYS A 190 13.23 8.99 -3.87
C CYS A 190 13.67 9.51 -2.50
N HIS A 191 14.10 8.63 -1.59
CA HIS A 191 14.61 9.01 -0.27
C HIS A 191 16.13 9.18 -0.25
N GLY A 192 16.76 9.45 -1.40
CA GLY A 192 18.17 9.83 -1.46
C GLY A 192 19.13 8.65 -1.50
N SER A 193 18.65 7.43 -1.81
CA SER A 193 19.53 6.30 -2.09
C SER A 193 20.04 6.40 -3.53
N TRP A 194 21.00 7.28 -3.77
CA TRP A 194 21.65 7.43 -5.07
C TRP A 194 23.03 8.06 -4.94
N LYS A 195 23.87 7.81 -5.94
CA LYS A 195 25.21 8.39 -6.06
C LYS A 195 25.47 8.77 -7.51
N VAL A 196 26.11 9.91 -7.72
CA VAL A 196 26.56 10.36 -9.04
C VAL A 196 28.08 10.54 -9.00
N PRO A 197 28.85 9.77 -9.77
CA PRO A 197 30.30 9.84 -9.75
C PRO A 197 30.80 11.08 -10.50
N LYS A 198 31.80 11.74 -9.92
CA LYS A 198 32.52 12.85 -10.54
C LYS A 198 33.10 12.46 -11.89
N SER A 199 33.61 11.23 -12.01
CA SER A 199 34.25 10.69 -13.22
C SER A 199 33.33 10.60 -14.44
N ALA A 200 32.01 10.53 -14.24
CA ALA A 200 31.04 10.51 -15.33
C ALA A 200 30.54 11.91 -15.73
N SER A 201 30.91 12.97 -14.98
CA SER A 201 30.41 14.32 -15.22
C SER A 201 31.28 15.10 -16.21
N ALA A 202 30.63 15.74 -17.17
CA ALA A 202 31.26 16.78 -18.00
C ALA A 202 31.56 18.08 -17.21
N TRP A 203 31.07 18.18 -15.98
CA TRP A 203 31.16 19.36 -15.10
C TRP A 203 31.79 19.02 -13.75
N ASP A 204 32.86 18.22 -13.78
CA ASP A 204 33.57 17.69 -12.61
C ASP A 204 34.05 18.77 -11.62
N PHE A 205 34.23 20.01 -12.06
CA PHE A 205 34.63 21.14 -11.22
C PHE A 205 33.56 21.54 -10.20
N PHE A 206 32.30 21.15 -10.40
CA PHE A 206 31.22 21.35 -9.42
C PHE A 206 31.26 20.32 -8.29
N TYR A 207 32.11 19.29 -8.38
CA TYR A 207 32.22 18.24 -7.38
C TYR A 207 33.32 18.55 -6.36
N THR A 208 32.95 18.51 -5.08
CA THR A 208 33.86 18.63 -3.93
C THR A 208 34.32 17.27 -3.38
N ALA A 209 33.72 16.17 -3.87
CA ALA A 209 34.07 14.79 -3.54
C ALA A 209 34.03 13.90 -4.78
N GLU A 210 34.37 12.61 -4.63
CA GLU A 210 34.29 11.63 -5.73
C GLU A 210 32.86 11.35 -6.18
N TYR A 211 31.87 11.58 -5.30
CA TYR A 211 30.45 11.43 -5.59
C TYR A 211 29.67 12.65 -5.12
N MET A 212 28.62 12.99 -5.86
CA MET A 212 27.46 13.69 -5.30
C MET A 212 26.45 12.67 -4.82
N GLU A 213 25.90 12.86 -3.62
CA GLU A 213 25.08 11.85 -2.95
C GLU A 213 23.80 12.45 -2.38
N GLY A 214 22.75 11.61 -2.35
CA GLY A 214 21.53 11.90 -1.60
C GLY A 214 21.72 11.68 -0.11
N ASN A 215 20.68 11.92 0.68
CA ASN A 215 20.76 11.85 2.14
C ASN A 215 20.53 10.45 2.72
N PHE A 216 20.17 9.46 1.90
CA PHE A 216 19.84 8.11 2.36
C PHE A 216 18.80 8.10 3.49
N ALA A 217 17.79 8.96 3.38
CA ALA A 217 16.76 9.09 4.39
C ALA A 217 15.96 7.79 4.54
N SER A 218 15.56 7.50 5.78
CA SER A 218 14.66 6.41 6.12
C SER A 218 13.42 6.97 6.81
N PRO A 219 12.54 7.65 6.05
CA PRO A 219 11.41 8.38 6.61
C PRO A 219 10.43 7.46 7.33
N ASP A 220 9.92 7.93 8.47
CA ASP A 220 8.79 7.32 9.17
C ASP A 220 7.50 7.65 8.44
N TRP A 221 6.69 6.62 8.20
CA TRP A 221 5.41 6.73 7.50
C TRP A 221 4.42 7.69 8.19
N ASN A 222 4.51 7.86 9.50
CA ASN A 222 3.64 8.78 10.26
C ASN A 222 4.23 10.19 10.41
N ASP A 223 5.52 10.39 10.09
CA ASP A 223 6.15 11.69 10.23
C ASP A 223 6.02 12.53 8.96
N ALA A 224 5.02 13.40 8.93
CA ALA A 224 4.80 14.33 7.82
C ALA A 224 5.95 15.33 7.57
N SER A 225 6.87 15.51 8.53
CA SER A 225 8.05 16.38 8.37
C SER A 225 9.13 15.75 7.48
N SER A 226 9.07 14.44 7.28
CA SER A 226 10.06 13.68 6.51
C SER A 226 10.11 14.00 5.01
N ALA A 227 9.09 14.72 4.49
CA ALA A 227 9.02 15.19 3.11
C ALA A 227 9.39 16.68 2.93
N ALA A 228 10.05 17.31 3.91
CA ALA A 228 10.52 18.69 3.77
C ALA A 228 11.65 18.82 2.72
N CYS A 229 11.77 19.99 2.06
CA CYS A 229 12.90 20.27 1.19
C CYS A 229 14.22 20.04 1.94
N GLY A 230 15.17 19.36 1.30
CA GLY A 230 16.42 18.98 1.95
C GLY A 230 16.40 17.60 2.60
N SER A 231 15.27 16.88 2.64
CA SER A 231 15.22 15.52 3.21
C SER A 231 15.77 14.46 2.26
N CYS A 232 15.50 14.58 0.95
CA CYS A 232 15.93 13.61 -0.06
C CYS A 232 17.41 13.80 -0.43
N HIS A 233 17.82 15.06 -0.58
CA HIS A 233 19.20 15.46 -0.83
C HIS A 233 19.45 16.82 -0.17
N GLY A 234 20.71 17.12 0.15
CA GLY A 234 21.09 18.43 0.66
C GLY A 234 20.75 19.58 -0.31
N LEU A 235 20.77 20.82 0.20
CA LEU A 235 20.58 22.03 -0.59
C LEU A 235 21.84 22.90 -0.49
N PRO A 236 22.93 22.59 -1.23
CA PRO A 236 23.04 21.62 -2.33
C PRO A 236 23.36 20.18 -1.87
N PRO A 237 23.28 19.17 -2.77
CA PRO A 237 23.59 17.78 -2.42
C PRO A 237 25.01 17.63 -1.82
N VAL A 238 25.20 16.60 -0.99
CA VAL A 238 26.53 16.28 -0.45
C VAL A 238 27.47 16.01 -1.63
N GLY A 239 28.68 16.58 -1.60
CA GLY A 239 29.66 16.44 -2.69
C GLY A 239 29.50 17.45 -3.83
N HIS A 240 28.48 18.32 -3.78
CA HIS A 240 28.36 19.48 -4.66
C HIS A 240 29.16 20.67 -4.12
N MET A 241 29.52 21.63 -4.97
CA MET A 241 30.10 22.90 -4.54
C MET A 241 29.10 23.68 -3.68
N GLU A 242 29.59 24.39 -2.67
CA GLU A 242 28.72 25.19 -1.83
C GLU A 242 28.17 26.39 -2.60
N VAL A 243 26.85 26.54 -2.63
CA VAL A 243 26.14 27.67 -3.24
C VAL A 243 24.90 28.01 -2.43
N GLU A 244 24.54 29.29 -2.38
CA GLU A 244 23.28 29.72 -1.78
C GLU A 244 22.08 29.17 -2.57
N PRO A 245 20.97 28.77 -1.91
CA PRO A 245 19.79 28.22 -2.59
C PRO A 245 19.20 29.13 -3.69
N THR A 246 19.31 30.45 -3.55
CA THR A 246 18.87 31.43 -4.55
C THR A 246 19.73 31.43 -5.82
N SER A 247 20.90 30.79 -5.78
CA SER A 247 21.77 30.63 -6.95
C SER A 247 21.52 29.33 -7.71
N CYS A 248 20.70 28.40 -7.19
CA CYS A 248 20.40 27.14 -7.86
C CYS A 248 19.83 27.38 -9.27
N GLY A 249 18.92 28.36 -9.41
CA GLY A 249 18.31 28.71 -10.70
C GLY A 249 19.30 29.14 -11.77
N LYS A 250 20.52 29.56 -11.43
CA LYS A 250 21.53 29.93 -12.45
C LYS A 250 21.99 28.73 -13.29
N CYS A 251 22.06 27.56 -12.66
CA CYS A 251 22.49 26.32 -13.31
C CYS A 251 21.31 25.37 -13.53
N HIS A 252 20.36 25.29 -12.61
CA HIS A 252 19.23 24.37 -12.63
C HIS A 252 17.91 25.04 -13.10
N HIS A 253 17.98 26.11 -13.90
CA HIS A 253 16.80 26.90 -14.33
C HIS A 253 15.69 26.11 -15.04
N SER A 254 15.96 24.89 -15.51
CA SER A 254 14.92 24.03 -16.10
C SER A 254 14.01 23.38 -15.06
N VAL A 255 14.36 23.44 -13.77
CA VAL A 255 13.62 22.81 -12.66
C VAL A 255 13.34 23.78 -11.53
N VAL A 256 14.23 24.74 -11.26
CA VAL A 256 14.12 25.68 -10.12
C VAL A 256 14.33 27.12 -10.57
N ASP A 257 13.56 28.06 -10.01
CA ASP A 257 13.72 29.50 -10.28
C ASP A 257 14.80 30.16 -9.38
N GLU A 258 15.00 31.47 -9.55
CA GLU A 258 15.96 32.29 -8.80
C GLU A 258 15.64 32.40 -7.30
N THR A 259 14.43 32.00 -6.88
CA THR A 259 14.03 31.96 -5.47
C THR A 259 14.26 30.60 -4.83
N GLY A 260 14.73 29.61 -5.60
CA GLY A 260 14.87 28.23 -5.13
C GLY A 260 13.56 27.43 -5.18
N LYS A 261 12.52 27.97 -5.83
CA LYS A 261 11.22 27.28 -5.97
C LYS A 261 11.21 26.37 -7.19
N ILE A 262 10.70 25.16 -7.02
CA ILE A 262 10.50 24.21 -8.12
C ILE A 262 9.43 24.74 -9.07
N THR A 263 9.79 24.83 -10.35
CA THR A 263 8.93 25.31 -11.44
C THR A 263 8.43 24.19 -12.33
N ASP A 264 9.15 23.06 -12.39
CA ASP A 264 8.75 21.87 -13.14
C ASP A 264 8.89 20.60 -12.26
N PRO A 265 7.82 20.19 -11.56
CA PRO A 265 7.82 18.99 -10.72
C PRO A 265 8.13 17.70 -11.51
N THR A 266 7.78 17.66 -12.80
CA THR A 266 8.00 16.48 -13.66
C THR A 266 9.48 16.21 -13.93
N LYS A 267 10.34 17.20 -13.72
CA LYS A 267 11.80 17.09 -13.85
C LYS A 267 12.53 17.00 -12.52
N HIS A 268 11.86 17.27 -11.41
CA HIS A 268 12.52 17.27 -10.11
C HIS A 268 12.86 15.85 -9.64
N ILE A 269 11.99 14.88 -9.93
CA ILE A 269 12.10 13.49 -9.46
C ILE A 269 12.08 12.46 -10.61
N ASN A 270 12.58 12.82 -11.79
CA ASN A 270 12.52 11.94 -12.97
C ASN A 270 13.72 11.02 -13.18
N GLY A 271 14.61 10.91 -12.18
CA GLY A 271 15.81 10.08 -12.32
C GLY A 271 16.94 10.73 -13.14
N LYS A 272 16.87 12.03 -13.42
CA LYS A 272 17.84 12.74 -14.26
C LYS A 272 18.38 13.99 -13.58
N ILE A 273 19.62 14.31 -13.92
CA ILE A 273 20.30 15.54 -13.51
C ILE A 273 19.95 16.63 -14.53
N ASN A 274 19.38 17.73 -14.05
CA ASN A 274 18.96 18.85 -14.88
C ASN A 274 19.90 20.04 -14.69
N VAL A 275 20.77 20.35 -15.65
CA VAL A 275 21.70 21.50 -15.53
C VAL A 275 21.95 22.18 -16.88
N PHE A 276 21.99 23.51 -16.88
CA PHE A 276 22.10 24.39 -18.05
C PHE A 276 21.08 24.08 -19.15
N GLY A 277 19.86 23.73 -18.75
CA GLY A 277 18.77 23.37 -19.67
C GLY A 277 18.90 21.99 -20.32
N ASN A 278 19.86 21.17 -19.90
CA ASN A 278 20.07 19.81 -20.40
C ASN A 278 19.75 18.77 -19.33
N GLU A 279 19.36 17.57 -19.77
CA GLU A 279 19.13 16.40 -18.92
C GLU A 279 20.24 15.38 -19.11
N TYR A 280 20.77 14.87 -18.00
CA TYR A 280 21.80 13.83 -17.96
C TYR A 280 21.29 12.67 -17.11
N ASP A 281 21.63 11.43 -17.48
CA ASP A 281 21.30 10.30 -16.62
C ASP A 281 22.18 10.34 -15.36
N MET A 282 21.71 9.66 -14.32
CA MET A 282 22.48 9.46 -13.10
C MET A 282 23.44 8.28 -13.28
N PHE A 283 24.34 8.39 -14.28
CA PHE A 283 25.39 7.39 -14.56
C PHE A 283 26.35 7.25 -13.39
#